data_AF-A0A7C4IVR6-F1
#
_entry.id   AF-A0A7C4IVR6-F1
#
_cell.length_a   1.000
_cell.length_b   1.000
_cell.length_c   1.000
_cell.angle_alpha   90.00
_cell.angle_beta   90.00
_cell.angle_gamma   90.00
#
_symmetry.space_group_name_H-M   'P 1'
#
loop_
_entity.id
_entity.type
_entity.pdbx_description
1 polymer ?
#
loop_
_entity_poly.entity_id
_entity_poly.type
_entity_poly.pdbx_seq_one_letter_code
_entity_poly.pdbx_strand_id
1 'polypeptide(L)'
;MQFLEHLDLLVWVTSPEKYGDGRFYEFLAQVPKAKQNFLFVLNKTDLLFQDESLEQGYQQLTRLASTFDEHLKKQGLEQPPLYILSAREAILFHPLSPWNQFPSFRQEVFRHRDTKQILAIKAANLDVEVQRLFSALETEGLNLSLFQQVLAQGEKDLEDQRSSWLQAGDEAIQLWLAKRIKPAMRFYKREPSHLVGPGYGLAIVLSAMQRNVPPGMDRLLDPAKLQPPEEAAAVFRKRLEWVEEHLSHSVLHQGLPTSFLEQTKKTVNQEKRFESLGESFLNAVTLYVVEPPLPAFRLFKLRQRALYGALLAVLLIALGGEKAWLHVFNAPGPSSVLQLVIAMVSTLFSGQGLAALGSYVLLNLFLALRFYRRYGALLDRFSKKALDALRKALAAFWGDCLNGILDDLGKLREKTRERAATIREIKESK
;
A
#
# COMPACT_ATOMS: atom_id res chain seq x y z
N MET A 1 65.21 -19.49 9.83
CA MET A 1 64.50 -19.20 8.57
C MET A 1 63.22 -18.38 8.76
N GLN A 2 62.52 -18.47 9.89
CA GLN A 2 61.26 -17.73 10.16
C GLN A 2 61.33 -16.20 9.92
N PHE A 3 62.47 -15.54 10.18
CA PHE A 3 62.59 -14.10 9.92
C PHE A 3 62.50 -13.74 8.41
N LEU A 4 62.90 -14.65 7.51
CA LEU A 4 62.87 -14.43 6.06
C LEU A 4 61.44 -14.37 5.53
N GLU A 5 60.45 -14.94 6.24
CA GLU A 5 59.03 -14.94 5.87
C GLU A 5 58.40 -13.54 6.00
N HIS A 6 58.98 -12.66 6.82
CA HIS A 6 58.46 -11.32 7.07
C HIS A 6 59.15 -10.22 6.25
N LEU A 7 60.15 -10.57 5.44
CA LEU A 7 60.85 -9.61 4.58
C LEU A 7 60.12 -9.35 3.27
N ASP A 8 60.04 -8.08 2.87
CA ASP A 8 59.36 -7.70 1.63
C ASP A 8 60.23 -7.90 0.38
N LEU A 9 61.54 -7.75 0.55
CA LEU A 9 62.54 -7.80 -0.50
C LEU A 9 63.77 -8.53 0.04
N LEU A 10 64.32 -9.44 -0.75
CA LEU A 10 65.58 -10.10 -0.46
C LEU A 10 66.61 -9.69 -1.50
N VAL A 11 67.65 -8.99 -1.04
CA VAL A 11 68.77 -8.58 -1.87
C VAL A 11 69.91 -9.59 -1.68
N TRP A 12 70.18 -10.34 -2.72
CA TRP A 12 71.22 -11.35 -2.78
C TRP A 12 72.49 -10.75 -3.36
N VAL A 13 73.47 -10.49 -2.49
CA VAL A 13 74.75 -9.90 -2.88
C VAL A 13 75.81 -10.98 -3.05
N THR A 14 76.41 -11.06 -4.23
CA THR A 14 77.55 -11.94 -4.51
C THR A 14 78.70 -11.15 -5.16
N SER A 15 79.89 -11.75 -5.22
CA SER A 15 81.08 -11.16 -5.85
C SER A 15 81.52 -11.96 -7.08
N PRO A 16 82.25 -11.36 -8.05
CA PRO A 16 82.80 -12.06 -9.21
C PRO A 16 83.61 -13.33 -8.90
N GLU A 17 84.18 -13.44 -7.70
CA GLU A 17 84.91 -14.64 -7.26
C GLU A 17 84.01 -15.76 -6.71
N LYS A 18 82.77 -15.43 -6.33
CA LYS A 18 81.88 -16.31 -5.53
C LYS A 18 80.50 -16.53 -6.13
N TYR A 19 80.22 -15.99 -7.31
CA TYR A 19 78.92 -16.12 -7.97
C TYR A 19 78.55 -17.58 -8.27
N GLY A 20 79.54 -18.48 -8.42
CA GLY A 20 79.34 -19.92 -8.67
C GLY A 20 79.28 -20.81 -7.42
N ASP A 21 79.15 -20.26 -6.21
CA ASP A 21 79.10 -21.08 -4.98
C ASP A 21 77.84 -21.95 -4.94
N GLY A 22 78.00 -23.28 -4.98
CA GLY A 22 76.90 -24.24 -4.92
C GLY A 22 76.01 -24.08 -3.69
N ARG A 23 76.59 -23.69 -2.55
CA ARG A 23 75.83 -23.49 -1.30
C ARG A 23 74.88 -22.31 -1.38
N PHE A 24 75.21 -21.29 -2.17
CA PHE A 24 74.32 -20.15 -2.42
C PHE A 24 73.04 -20.60 -3.14
N TYR A 25 73.17 -21.44 -4.15
CA TYR A 25 72.03 -21.96 -4.90
C TYR A 25 71.20 -22.96 -4.11
N GLU A 26 71.83 -23.81 -3.29
CA GLU A 26 71.14 -24.69 -2.35
C GLU A 26 70.31 -23.89 -1.34
N PHE A 27 70.86 -22.79 -0.83
CA PHE A 27 70.16 -21.92 0.10
C PHE A 27 69.00 -21.16 -0.57
N LEU A 28 69.20 -20.67 -1.81
CA LEU A 28 68.15 -20.03 -2.60
C LEU A 28 66.91 -20.92 -2.78
N ALA A 29 67.10 -22.22 -2.97
CA ALA A 29 66.01 -23.18 -3.13
C ALA A 29 65.19 -23.40 -1.84
N GLN A 30 65.77 -23.11 -0.67
CA GLN A 30 65.14 -23.34 0.64
C GLN A 30 64.44 -22.09 1.20
N VAL A 31 64.56 -20.93 0.55
CA VAL A 31 63.97 -19.69 1.07
C VAL A 31 62.45 -19.68 0.86
N PRO A 32 61.64 -19.47 1.91
CA PRO A 32 60.18 -19.52 1.85
C PRO A 32 59.53 -18.26 1.23
N LYS A 33 60.24 -17.53 0.35
CA LYS A 33 59.77 -16.29 -0.27
C LYS A 33 59.49 -16.48 -1.75
N ALA A 34 58.45 -15.78 -2.23
CA ALA A 34 58.14 -15.75 -3.65
C ALA A 34 59.34 -15.19 -4.43
N LYS A 35 59.76 -15.93 -5.45
CA LYS A 35 60.93 -15.65 -6.30
C LYS A 35 60.93 -14.24 -6.92
N GLN A 36 59.74 -13.66 -7.12
CA GLN A 36 59.53 -12.29 -7.59
C GLN A 36 60.05 -11.18 -6.66
N ASN A 37 60.34 -11.51 -5.39
CA ASN A 37 60.85 -10.56 -4.39
C ASN A 37 62.37 -10.66 -4.22
N PHE A 38 63.08 -11.36 -5.12
CA PHE A 38 64.53 -11.50 -5.09
C PHE A 38 65.17 -10.48 -6.04
N LEU A 39 66.10 -9.69 -5.51
CA LEU A 39 67.02 -8.88 -6.32
C LEU A 39 68.41 -9.45 -6.20
N PHE A 40 69.10 -9.62 -7.32
CA PHE A 40 70.46 -10.13 -7.35
C PHE A 40 71.42 -8.98 -7.63
N VAL A 41 72.54 -8.96 -6.89
CA VAL A 41 73.56 -7.93 -6.98
C VAL A 41 74.92 -8.60 -7.13
N LEU A 42 75.57 -8.36 -8.26
CA LEU A 42 76.98 -8.69 -8.47
C LEU A 42 77.81 -7.48 -8.06
N ASN A 43 78.38 -7.53 -6.86
CA ASN A 43 79.16 -6.46 -6.24
C ASN A 43 80.66 -6.69 -6.40
N LYS A 44 81.47 -5.62 -6.29
CA LYS A 44 82.94 -5.63 -6.46
C LYS A 44 83.39 -5.86 -7.91
N THR A 45 82.58 -5.46 -8.89
CA THR A 45 82.94 -5.59 -10.30
C THR A 45 84.07 -4.65 -10.71
N ASP A 46 84.43 -3.66 -9.88
CA ASP A 46 85.63 -2.84 -10.06
C ASP A 46 86.92 -3.66 -10.11
N LEU A 47 86.95 -4.83 -9.48
CA LEU A 47 88.11 -5.73 -9.51
C LEU A 47 88.44 -6.23 -10.93
N LEU A 48 87.44 -6.31 -11.81
CA LEU A 48 87.63 -6.75 -13.21
C LEU A 48 88.33 -5.71 -14.09
N PHE A 49 88.52 -4.49 -13.57
CA PHE A 49 89.10 -3.37 -14.29
C PHE A 49 90.42 -2.88 -13.67
N GLN A 50 90.93 -3.54 -12.62
CA GLN A 50 92.15 -3.09 -11.91
C GLN A 50 93.45 -3.47 -12.64
N ASP A 51 93.49 -4.62 -13.30
CA ASP A 51 94.72 -5.19 -13.90
C ASP A 51 94.62 -5.42 -15.42
N GLU A 52 93.52 -4.99 -16.06
CA GLU A 52 93.21 -5.28 -17.47
C GLU A 52 92.84 -4.03 -18.28
N SER A 53 92.85 -4.13 -19.61
CA SER A 53 92.35 -3.05 -20.46
C SER A 53 90.83 -2.90 -20.30
N LEU A 54 90.31 -1.68 -20.50
CA LEU A 54 88.87 -1.40 -20.38
C LEU A 54 88.03 -2.36 -21.23
N GLU A 55 88.46 -2.66 -22.45
CA GLU A 55 87.77 -3.57 -23.37
C GLU A 55 87.72 -5.01 -22.82
N GLN A 56 88.83 -5.49 -22.24
CA GLN A 56 88.88 -6.81 -21.60
C GLN A 56 87.97 -6.86 -20.37
N GLY A 57 87.98 -5.83 -19.52
CA GLY A 57 87.10 -5.73 -18.35
C GLY A 57 85.60 -5.77 -18.72
N TYR A 58 85.18 -5.09 -19.81
CA TYR A 58 83.79 -5.18 -20.30
C TYR A 58 83.44 -6.56 -20.85
N GLN A 59 84.36 -7.22 -21.56
CA GLN A 59 84.15 -8.58 -22.05
C GLN A 59 84.02 -9.58 -20.89
N GLN A 60 84.86 -9.45 -19.87
CA GLN A 60 84.79 -10.28 -18.66
C GLN A 60 83.50 -10.04 -17.89
N LEU A 61 83.11 -8.77 -17.69
CA LEU A 61 81.87 -8.41 -17.03
C LEU A 61 80.65 -9.02 -17.74
N THR A 62 80.61 -8.94 -19.07
CA THR A 62 79.52 -9.51 -19.87
C THR A 62 79.43 -11.02 -19.71
N ARG A 63 80.58 -11.72 -19.78
CA ARG A 63 80.64 -13.18 -19.57
C ARG A 63 80.22 -13.59 -18.16
N LEU A 64 80.66 -12.85 -17.14
CA LEU A 64 80.29 -13.12 -15.75
C LEU A 64 78.80 -12.90 -15.53
N ALA A 65 78.24 -11.80 -16.03
CA ALA A 65 76.82 -11.49 -15.93
C ALA A 65 75.95 -12.54 -16.64
N SER A 66 76.31 -12.95 -17.85
CA SER A 66 75.57 -13.97 -18.60
C SER A 66 75.62 -15.33 -17.89
N THR A 67 76.80 -15.72 -17.39
CA THR A 67 76.96 -16.99 -16.67
C THR A 67 76.15 -16.98 -15.37
N PHE A 68 76.15 -15.86 -14.63
CA PHE A 68 75.39 -15.75 -13.40
C PHE A 68 73.88 -15.77 -13.66
N ASP A 69 73.39 -15.05 -14.67
CA ASP A 69 72.00 -15.08 -15.11
C ASP A 69 71.55 -16.50 -15.52
N GLU A 70 72.38 -17.24 -16.27
CA GLU A 70 72.12 -18.65 -16.62
C GLU A 70 72.00 -19.54 -15.38
N HIS A 71 72.89 -19.38 -14.39
CA HIS A 71 72.81 -20.14 -13.15
C HIS A 71 71.54 -19.82 -12.36
N LEU A 72 71.13 -18.55 -12.31
CA LEU A 72 69.88 -18.16 -11.64
C LEU A 72 68.65 -18.73 -12.38
N LYS A 73 68.65 -18.71 -13.71
CA LYS A 73 67.60 -19.34 -14.53
C LYS A 73 67.51 -20.85 -14.31
N LYS A 74 68.63 -21.54 -14.16
CA LYS A 74 68.66 -22.98 -13.81
C LYS A 74 67.99 -23.30 -12.47
N GLN A 75 67.88 -22.32 -11.56
CA GLN A 75 67.12 -22.44 -10.31
C GLN A 75 65.61 -22.11 -10.47
N GLY A 76 65.15 -21.97 -11.71
CA GLY A 76 63.76 -21.65 -12.03
C GLY A 76 63.38 -20.22 -11.68
N LEU A 77 64.30 -19.27 -11.82
CA LEU A 77 64.03 -17.83 -11.77
C LEU A 77 63.84 -17.33 -13.21
N GLU A 78 62.60 -17.02 -13.57
CA GLU A 78 62.29 -16.47 -14.89
C GLU A 78 62.64 -14.98 -14.90
N GLN A 79 63.72 -14.62 -15.60
CA GLN A 79 64.24 -13.23 -15.72
C GLN A 79 64.57 -12.57 -14.36
N PRO A 80 65.60 -13.07 -13.64
CA PRO A 80 65.99 -12.50 -12.35
C PRO A 80 66.55 -11.07 -12.54
N PRO A 81 66.06 -10.07 -11.78
CA PRO A 81 66.64 -8.74 -11.81
C PRO A 81 68.06 -8.79 -11.22
N LEU A 82 69.06 -8.67 -12.10
CA LEU A 82 70.48 -8.70 -11.77
C LEU A 82 71.08 -7.31 -11.95
N TYR A 83 71.65 -6.77 -10.89
CA TYR A 83 72.35 -5.49 -10.87
C TYR A 83 73.85 -5.68 -10.75
N ILE A 84 74.60 -5.06 -11.65
CA ILE A 84 76.06 -5.07 -11.65
C ILE A 84 76.55 -3.77 -11.04
N LEU A 85 77.31 -3.83 -9.95
CA LEU A 85 77.76 -2.61 -9.28
C LEU A 85 79.09 -2.77 -8.54
N SER A 86 79.71 -1.64 -8.26
CA SER A 86 80.73 -1.53 -7.22
C SER A 86 80.23 -0.57 -6.15
N ALA A 87 79.94 -1.10 -4.96
CA ALA A 87 79.57 -0.29 -3.81
C ALA A 87 80.72 0.64 -3.38
N ARG A 88 81.97 0.20 -3.57
CA ARG A 88 83.17 1.01 -3.30
C ARG A 88 83.20 2.23 -4.21
N GLU A 89 82.97 2.02 -5.51
CA GLU A 89 82.93 3.11 -6.47
C GLU A 89 81.77 4.07 -6.20
N ALA A 90 80.58 3.52 -5.90
CA ALA A 90 79.39 4.29 -5.55
C ALA A 90 79.58 5.25 -4.36
N ILE A 91 80.46 4.89 -3.42
CA ILE A 91 80.76 5.70 -2.23
C ILE A 91 81.92 6.68 -2.48
N LEU A 92 82.96 6.25 -3.20
CA LEU A 92 84.25 6.95 -3.25
C LEU A 92 84.46 7.80 -4.52
N PHE A 93 83.73 7.55 -5.60
CA PHE A 93 83.99 8.17 -6.90
C PHE A 93 82.74 8.81 -7.48
N HIS A 94 82.88 10.04 -7.97
CA HIS A 94 81.85 10.78 -8.71
C HIS A 94 82.55 11.55 -9.85
N PRO A 95 82.16 11.38 -11.12
CA PRO A 95 81.05 10.56 -11.64
C PRO A 95 81.34 9.04 -11.58
N LEU A 96 80.27 8.24 -11.57
CA LEU A 96 80.35 6.78 -11.58
C LEU A 96 80.72 6.25 -12.96
N SER A 97 81.40 5.11 -13.01
CA SER A 97 81.61 4.40 -14.26
C SER A 97 80.29 4.02 -14.95
N PRO A 98 80.20 4.06 -16.29
CA PRO A 98 78.97 3.77 -17.03
C PRO A 98 78.38 2.38 -16.80
N TRP A 99 79.20 1.40 -16.39
CA TRP A 99 78.76 0.03 -16.08
C TRP A 99 78.15 -0.12 -14.69
N ASN A 100 78.33 0.86 -13.79
CA ASN A 100 77.90 0.74 -12.40
C ASN A 100 76.42 1.07 -12.25
N GLN A 101 75.59 0.05 -12.03
CA GLN A 101 74.13 0.16 -11.99
C GLN A 101 73.58 0.51 -10.59
N PHE A 102 74.44 0.98 -9.66
CA PHE A 102 74.03 1.35 -8.31
C PHE A 102 72.84 2.33 -8.26
N PRO A 103 72.74 3.37 -9.12
CA PRO A 103 71.57 4.26 -9.14
C PRO A 103 70.26 3.54 -9.48
N SER A 104 70.30 2.63 -10.47
CA SER A 104 69.13 1.86 -10.90
C SER A 104 68.69 0.86 -9.83
N PHE A 105 69.64 0.17 -9.19
CA PHE A 105 69.37 -0.70 -8.04
C PHE A 105 68.71 0.06 -6.89
N ARG A 106 69.27 1.23 -6.54
CA ARG A 106 68.74 2.10 -5.49
C ARG A 106 67.29 2.48 -5.78
N GLN A 107 67.00 2.93 -7.00
CA GLN A 107 65.65 3.32 -7.42
C GLN A 107 64.65 2.15 -7.30
N GLU A 108 65.06 0.94 -7.67
CA GLU A 108 64.22 -0.26 -7.57
C GLU A 108 63.85 -0.60 -6.12
N VAL A 109 64.84 -0.57 -5.21
CA VAL A 109 64.61 -0.80 -3.78
C VAL A 109 63.64 0.23 -3.20
N PHE A 110 63.78 1.51 -3.57
CA PHE A 110 62.86 2.57 -3.12
C PHE A 110 61.45 2.40 -3.70
N ARG A 111 61.32 1.99 -4.96
CA ARG A 111 60.03 1.71 -5.61
C ARG A 111 59.22 0.63 -4.87
N HIS A 112 59.88 -0.45 -4.48
CA HIS A 112 59.23 -1.52 -3.70
C HIS A 112 58.73 -1.03 -2.34
N ARG A 113 59.50 -0.18 -1.66
CA ARG A 113 59.10 0.44 -0.39
C ARG A 113 57.88 1.35 -0.57
N ASP A 114 57.91 2.24 -1.56
CA ASP A 114 56.83 3.21 -1.80
C ASP A 114 55.52 2.53 -2.16
N THR A 115 55.58 1.46 -2.97
CA THR A 115 54.41 0.65 -3.34
C THR A 115 53.75 0.03 -2.10
N LYS A 116 54.52 -0.53 -1.17
CA LYS A 116 53.99 -1.09 0.08
C LYS A 116 53.34 -0.01 0.95
N GLN A 117 53.96 1.16 1.06
CA GLN A 117 53.41 2.28 1.82
C GLN A 117 52.07 2.75 1.22
N ILE A 118 51.98 2.85 -0.10
CA ILE A 118 50.73 3.22 -0.80
C ILE A 118 49.65 2.15 -0.57
N LEU A 119 49.98 0.86 -0.65
CA LEU A 119 49.03 -0.22 -0.40
C LEU A 119 48.51 -0.21 1.04
N ALA A 120 49.39 0.01 2.02
CA ALA A 120 49.00 0.12 3.42
C ALA A 120 48.06 1.31 3.67
N ILE A 121 48.33 2.47 3.08
CA ILE A 121 47.45 3.65 3.16
C ILE A 121 46.09 3.37 2.50
N LYS A 122 46.07 2.73 1.33
CA LYS A 122 44.82 2.37 0.63
C LYS A 122 44.00 1.37 1.43
N ALA A 123 44.63 0.35 2.03
CA ALA A 123 43.95 -0.60 2.90
C ALA A 123 43.33 0.10 4.12
N ALA A 124 44.09 0.98 4.78
CA ALA A 124 43.58 1.75 5.92
C ALA A 124 42.40 2.67 5.53
N ASN A 125 42.47 3.34 4.37
CA ASN A 125 41.35 4.15 3.88
C ASN A 125 40.11 3.31 3.58
N LEU A 126 40.31 2.14 2.97
CA LEU A 126 39.22 1.22 2.66
C LEU A 126 38.58 0.67 3.95
N ASP A 127 39.38 0.36 4.97
CA ASP A 127 38.87 -0.04 6.29
C ASP A 127 38.00 1.05 6.93
N VAL A 128 38.41 2.32 6.83
CA VAL A 128 37.62 3.46 7.33
C VAL A 128 36.31 3.63 6.56
N GLU A 129 36.33 3.50 5.23
CA GLU A 129 35.11 3.55 4.41
C GLU A 129 34.15 2.41 4.75
N VAL A 130 34.68 1.20 4.92
CA VAL A 130 33.91 0.02 5.34
C VAL A 130 33.30 0.25 6.71
N GLN A 131 34.07 0.75 7.68
CA GLN A 131 33.55 1.09 9.02
C GLN A 131 32.45 2.16 8.96
N ARG A 132 32.61 3.18 8.12
CA ARG A 132 31.59 4.21 7.92
C ARG A 132 30.29 3.63 7.36
N LEU A 133 30.38 2.74 6.37
CA LEU A 133 29.21 2.04 5.82
C LEU A 133 28.51 1.17 6.88
N PHE A 134 29.28 0.42 7.69
CA PHE A 134 28.71 -0.36 8.77
C PHE A 134 28.03 0.50 9.84
N SER A 135 28.63 1.63 10.23
CA SER A 135 28.01 2.55 11.19
C SER A 135 26.69 3.14 10.69
N ALA A 136 26.59 3.42 9.39
CA ALA A 136 25.35 3.86 8.75
C ALA A 136 24.30 2.74 8.76
N LEU A 137 24.69 1.50 8.45
CA LEU A 137 23.80 0.34 8.51
C LEU A 137 23.31 0.03 9.94
N GLU A 138 24.16 0.21 10.95
CA GLU A 138 23.76 0.04 12.35
C GLU A 138 22.74 1.10 12.78
N THR A 139 22.98 2.35 12.39
CA THR A 139 22.05 3.45 12.64
C THR A 139 20.70 3.18 11.98
N GLU A 140 20.71 2.74 10.72
CA GLU A 140 19.48 2.36 10.00
C GLU A 140 18.78 1.16 10.65
N GLY A 141 19.52 0.14 11.07
CA GLY A 141 18.96 -1.02 11.77
C GLY A 141 18.29 -0.66 13.10
N LEU A 142 18.87 0.28 13.86
CA LEU A 142 18.27 0.85 15.07
C LEU A 142 16.99 1.63 14.74
N ASN A 143 17.04 2.52 13.74
CA ASN A 143 15.88 3.29 13.29
C ASN A 143 14.72 2.39 12.85
N LEU A 144 15.00 1.33 12.08
CA LEU A 144 13.99 0.36 11.65
C LEU A 144 13.38 -0.40 12.84
N SER A 145 14.18 -0.73 13.85
CA SER A 145 13.70 -1.40 15.06
C SER A 145 12.79 -0.49 15.90
N LEU A 146 13.18 0.78 16.08
CA LEU A 146 12.35 1.79 16.74
C LEU A 146 11.06 2.05 15.95
N PHE A 147 11.15 2.11 14.62
CA PHE A 147 9.98 2.31 13.76
C PHE A 147 8.99 1.14 13.86
N GLN A 148 9.47 -0.10 13.92
CA GLN A 148 8.60 -1.26 14.18
C GLN A 148 7.88 -1.17 15.52
N GLN A 149 8.54 -0.68 16.57
CA GLN A 149 7.91 -0.47 17.87
C GLN A 149 6.82 0.61 17.80
N VAL A 150 7.08 1.71 17.09
CA VAL A 150 6.09 2.77 16.86
C VAL A 150 4.87 2.22 16.10
N LEU A 151 5.08 1.44 15.04
CA LEU A 151 3.98 0.85 14.27
C LEU A 151 3.19 -0.16 15.12
N ALA A 152 3.87 -1.03 15.88
CA ALA A 152 3.21 -1.99 16.75
C ALA A 152 2.39 -1.32 17.86
N GLN A 153 2.91 -0.24 18.44
CA GLN A 153 2.16 0.55 19.42
C GLN A 153 0.96 1.26 18.77
N GLY A 154 1.14 1.85 17.59
CA GLY A 154 0.06 2.50 16.85
C GLY A 154 -1.05 1.53 16.43
N GLU A 155 -0.71 0.32 15.99
CA GLU A 155 -1.68 -0.76 15.73
C GLU A 155 -2.47 -1.11 16.99
N LYS A 156 -1.78 -1.27 18.12
CA LYS A 156 -2.41 -1.58 19.40
C LYS A 156 -3.34 -0.47 19.87
N ASP A 157 -2.88 0.78 19.84
CA ASP A 157 -3.69 1.94 20.24
C ASP A 157 -4.94 2.08 19.36
N LEU A 158 -4.81 1.80 18.06
CA LEU A 158 -5.93 1.79 17.12
C LEU A 158 -6.91 0.65 17.42
N GLU A 159 -6.43 -0.56 17.71
CA GLU A 159 -7.26 -1.70 18.09
C GLU A 159 -8.02 -1.43 19.41
N ASP A 160 -7.36 -0.84 20.39
CA ASP A 160 -7.93 -0.47 21.69
C ASP A 160 -9.05 0.59 21.52
N GLN A 161 -8.86 1.57 20.63
CA GLN A 161 -9.84 2.62 20.33
C GLN A 161 -10.94 2.18 19.35
N ARG A 162 -10.73 1.09 18.62
CA ARG A 162 -11.59 0.64 17.50
C ARG A 162 -13.05 0.51 17.89
N SER A 163 -13.33 -0.16 19.01
CA SER A 163 -14.70 -0.38 19.48
C SER A 163 -15.44 0.92 19.76
N SER A 164 -14.77 1.86 20.45
CA SER A 164 -15.27 3.21 20.74
C SER A 164 -15.53 4.01 19.46
N TRP A 165 -14.64 3.91 18.48
CA TRP A 165 -14.79 4.63 17.21
C TRP A 165 -15.87 4.06 16.30
N LEU A 166 -16.06 2.74 16.31
CA LEU A 166 -17.18 2.10 15.63
C LEU A 166 -18.51 2.56 16.24
N GLN A 167 -18.61 2.61 17.56
CA GLN A 167 -19.80 3.11 18.25
C GLN A 167 -20.06 4.58 17.91
N ALA A 168 -19.05 5.45 18.02
CA ALA A 168 -19.21 6.86 17.71
C ALA A 168 -19.57 7.10 16.22
N GLY A 169 -19.02 6.30 15.32
CA GLY A 169 -19.37 6.32 13.90
C GLY A 169 -20.83 5.91 13.67
N ASP A 170 -21.29 4.85 14.32
CA ASP A 170 -22.68 4.39 14.25
C ASP A 170 -23.65 5.43 14.84
N GLU A 171 -23.31 6.08 15.95
CA GLU A 171 -24.11 7.18 16.52
C GLU A 171 -24.21 8.38 15.57
N ALA A 172 -23.10 8.77 14.93
CA ALA A 172 -23.10 9.82 13.92
C ALA A 172 -23.96 9.45 12.69
N ILE A 173 -23.88 8.21 12.23
CA ILE A 173 -24.72 7.67 11.15
C ILE A 173 -26.20 7.72 11.58
N GLN A 174 -26.52 7.26 12.79
CA GLN A 174 -27.89 7.30 13.30
C GLN A 174 -28.46 8.72 13.32
N LEU A 175 -27.69 9.69 13.82
CA LEU A 175 -28.08 11.10 13.86
C LEU A 175 -28.30 11.65 12.45
N TRP A 176 -27.40 11.34 11.50
CA TRP A 176 -27.54 11.74 10.10
C TRP A 176 -28.81 11.14 9.46
N LEU A 177 -29.03 9.83 9.62
CA LEU A 177 -30.21 9.15 9.10
C LEU A 177 -31.50 9.69 9.72
N ALA A 178 -31.51 9.98 11.02
CA ALA A 178 -32.67 10.52 11.71
C ALA A 178 -32.99 11.97 11.30
N LYS A 179 -31.96 12.84 11.18
CA LYS A 179 -32.12 14.27 10.86
C LYS A 179 -32.42 14.53 9.37
N ARG A 180 -31.77 13.81 8.44
CA ARG A 180 -31.86 14.12 6.99
C ARG A 180 -32.58 13.07 6.17
N ILE A 181 -32.22 11.80 6.30
CA ILE A 181 -32.71 10.74 5.40
C ILE A 181 -34.14 10.31 5.73
N LYS A 182 -34.48 10.17 7.01
CA LYS A 182 -35.83 9.76 7.45
C LYS A 182 -36.92 10.75 7.03
N PRO A 183 -36.74 12.09 7.17
CA PRO A 183 -37.66 13.05 6.57
C PRO A 183 -37.77 12.89 5.06
N ALA A 184 -36.64 12.87 4.34
CA ALA A 184 -36.63 12.75 2.87
C ALA A 184 -37.36 11.50 2.37
N MET A 185 -37.13 10.33 2.99
CA MET A 185 -37.84 9.09 2.66
C MET A 185 -39.35 9.16 2.90
N ARG A 186 -39.81 9.87 3.93
CA ARG A 186 -41.24 10.03 4.22
C ARG A 186 -41.95 10.86 3.17
N PHE A 187 -41.27 11.84 2.58
CA PHE A 187 -41.81 12.67 1.51
C PHE A 187 -41.84 11.92 0.17
N TYR A 188 -40.73 11.27 -0.20
CA TYR A 188 -40.62 10.55 -1.48
C TYR A 188 -41.60 9.38 -1.59
N LYS A 189 -41.83 8.64 -0.51
CA LYS A 189 -42.61 7.39 -0.54
C LYS A 189 -44.13 7.57 -0.45
N ARG A 190 -44.65 8.81 -0.44
CA ARG A 190 -46.10 9.09 -0.50
C ARG A 190 -46.68 9.04 -1.91
N GLU A 191 -45.96 8.48 -2.88
CA GLU A 191 -46.52 8.23 -4.22
C GLU A 191 -47.80 7.38 -4.14
N PRO A 192 -48.93 7.87 -4.68
CA PRO A 192 -50.22 7.20 -4.62
C PRO A 192 -50.32 6.00 -5.59
N SER A 193 -49.31 5.75 -6.42
CA SER A 193 -49.27 4.72 -7.48
C SER A 193 -49.52 3.27 -7.00
N HIS A 194 -49.47 3.03 -5.69
CA HIS A 194 -49.76 1.74 -5.08
C HIS A 194 -51.21 1.56 -4.59
N LEU A 195 -52.01 2.61 -4.57
CA LEU A 195 -53.44 2.57 -4.26
C LEU A 195 -54.26 2.42 -5.54
N VAL A 196 -55.33 1.62 -5.50
CA VAL A 196 -56.22 1.38 -6.64
C VAL A 196 -57.60 2.00 -6.37
N GLY A 197 -58.22 2.59 -7.40
CA GLY A 197 -59.62 3.06 -7.32
C GLY A 197 -59.82 4.28 -6.40
N PRO A 198 -60.90 4.31 -5.59
CA PRO A 198 -61.21 5.46 -4.73
C PRO A 198 -60.10 5.83 -3.73
N GLY A 199 -59.30 4.85 -3.32
CA GLY A 199 -58.12 5.08 -2.47
C GLY A 199 -57.04 5.94 -3.15
N TYR A 200 -56.89 5.84 -4.47
CA TYR A 200 -55.98 6.69 -5.25
C TYR A 200 -56.47 8.13 -5.29
N GLY A 201 -57.76 8.34 -5.60
CA GLY A 201 -58.37 9.67 -5.61
C GLY A 201 -58.29 10.37 -4.26
N LEU A 202 -58.56 9.64 -3.18
CA LEU A 202 -58.45 10.15 -1.81
C LEU A 202 -57.00 10.53 -1.46
N ALA A 203 -56.01 9.77 -1.93
CA ALA A 203 -54.60 10.09 -1.73
C ALA A 203 -54.15 11.33 -2.52
N ILE A 204 -54.70 11.59 -3.71
CA ILE A 204 -54.45 12.83 -4.47
C ILE A 204 -55.05 14.05 -3.74
N VAL A 205 -56.29 13.95 -3.28
CA VAL A 205 -56.95 15.06 -2.58
C VAL A 205 -56.22 15.39 -1.27
N LEU A 206 -55.86 14.37 -0.48
CA LEU A 206 -55.09 14.56 0.74
C LEU A 206 -53.68 15.09 0.48
N SER A 207 -53.02 14.64 -0.60
CA SER A 207 -51.69 15.15 -0.95
C SER A 207 -51.73 16.58 -1.48
N ALA A 208 -52.79 16.97 -2.20
CA ALA A 208 -53.04 18.34 -2.64
C ALA A 208 -53.31 19.29 -1.45
N MET A 209 -54.11 18.88 -0.45
CA MET A 209 -54.29 19.67 0.78
C MET A 209 -52.98 19.82 1.59
N GLN A 210 -52.10 18.82 1.54
CA GLN A 210 -50.81 18.85 2.23
C GLN A 210 -49.72 19.60 1.45
N ARG A 211 -49.94 19.96 0.18
CA ARG A 211 -49.00 20.71 -0.65
C ARG A 211 -48.90 22.21 -0.32
N ASN A 212 -49.66 22.71 0.66
CA ASN A 212 -49.47 24.06 1.24
C ASN A 212 -48.22 24.17 2.16
N VAL A 213 -47.23 23.30 1.98
CA VAL A 213 -45.92 23.34 2.66
C VAL A 213 -44.93 24.02 1.71
N PRO A 214 -43.98 24.86 2.19
CA PRO A 214 -43.32 25.88 1.37
C PRO A 214 -42.58 25.32 0.14
N PRO A 215 -42.50 26.10 -0.96
CA PRO A 215 -41.85 25.73 -2.21
C PRO A 215 -40.32 25.71 -2.03
N GLY A 216 -39.79 24.61 -1.52
CA GLY A 216 -38.36 24.38 -1.38
C GLY A 216 -37.96 22.90 -1.25
N MET A 217 -38.93 21.99 -1.27
CA MET A 217 -38.72 20.57 -0.95
C MET A 217 -38.32 19.68 -2.15
N ASP A 218 -38.57 20.09 -3.39
CA ASP A 218 -38.01 19.38 -4.57
C ASP A 218 -36.48 19.43 -4.60
N ARG A 219 -35.87 20.41 -3.90
CA ARG A 219 -34.42 20.49 -3.70
C ARG A 219 -33.89 19.53 -2.62
N LEU A 220 -34.70 18.67 -1.99
CA LEU A 220 -34.23 17.74 -0.93
C LEU A 220 -33.63 16.43 -1.46
N LEU A 221 -33.82 16.15 -2.75
CA LEU A 221 -33.22 15.02 -3.46
C LEU A 221 -31.95 15.42 -4.23
N ASP A 222 -31.49 16.66 -4.04
CA ASP A 222 -30.19 17.08 -4.53
C ASP A 222 -29.12 16.18 -3.88
N PRO A 223 -28.30 15.45 -4.64
CA PRO A 223 -27.22 14.62 -4.12
C PRO A 223 -26.34 15.37 -3.11
N ALA A 224 -26.19 16.69 -3.30
CA ALA A 224 -25.47 17.57 -2.39
C ALA A 224 -26.09 17.63 -0.97
N LYS A 225 -27.41 17.50 -0.83
CA LYS A 225 -28.10 17.50 0.47
C LYS A 225 -28.17 16.14 1.14
N LEU A 226 -27.98 15.08 0.34
CA LEU A 226 -27.85 13.71 0.80
C LEU A 226 -26.45 13.41 1.34
N GLN A 227 -25.47 14.31 1.19
CA GLN A 227 -24.18 14.19 1.85
C GLN A 227 -24.30 14.20 3.38
N PRO A 228 -23.36 13.54 4.10
CA PRO A 228 -23.32 13.61 5.55
C PRO A 228 -23.23 15.06 6.01
N PRO A 229 -23.99 15.46 7.05
CA PRO A 229 -23.87 16.80 7.63
C PRO A 229 -22.44 17.01 8.14
N GLU A 230 -21.97 18.25 8.14
CA GLU A 230 -20.62 18.60 8.59
C GLU A 230 -20.32 18.04 9.99
N GLU A 231 -21.30 18.03 10.89
CA GLU A 231 -21.21 17.40 12.22
C GLU A 231 -20.80 15.91 12.15
N ALA A 232 -21.44 15.14 11.26
CA ALA A 232 -21.14 13.71 11.11
C ALA A 232 -19.85 13.48 10.32
N ALA A 233 -19.59 14.28 9.28
CA ALA A 233 -18.35 14.24 8.52
C ALA A 233 -17.13 14.54 9.40
N ALA A 234 -17.24 15.54 10.28
CA ALA A 234 -16.21 15.91 11.25
C ALA A 234 -15.91 14.78 12.24
N VAL A 235 -16.92 13.96 12.59
CA VAL A 235 -16.70 12.77 13.42
C VAL A 235 -15.70 11.85 12.72
N PHE A 236 -15.98 11.39 11.50
CA PHE A 236 -15.09 10.46 10.78
C PHE A 236 -13.71 11.07 10.52
N ARG A 237 -13.68 12.32 10.04
CA ARG A 237 -12.44 13.04 9.73
C ARG A 237 -11.52 13.13 10.94
N LYS A 238 -12.05 13.56 12.10
CA LYS A 238 -11.25 13.71 13.33
C LYS A 238 -10.59 12.40 13.80
N ARG A 239 -11.21 11.23 13.55
CA ARG A 239 -10.58 9.94 13.89
C ARG A 239 -9.45 9.60 12.94
N LEU A 240 -9.63 9.85 11.64
CA LEU A 240 -8.58 9.64 10.65
C LEU A 240 -7.39 10.60 10.88
N GLU A 241 -7.68 11.87 11.18
CA GLU A 241 -6.68 12.87 11.61
C GLU A 241 -5.92 12.40 12.83
N TRP A 242 -6.62 11.92 13.85
CA TRP A 242 -5.98 11.40 15.05
C TRP A 242 -5.00 10.27 14.74
N VAL A 243 -5.33 9.33 13.85
CA VAL A 243 -4.40 8.24 13.48
C VAL A 243 -3.13 8.79 12.85
N GLU A 244 -3.27 9.71 11.89
CA GLU A 244 -2.11 10.31 11.21
C GLU A 244 -1.26 11.14 12.17
N GLU A 245 -1.88 11.97 13.00
CA GLU A 245 -1.22 12.82 13.99
C GLU A 245 -0.53 11.99 15.07
N HIS A 246 -1.19 10.97 15.60
CA HIS A 246 -0.66 10.10 16.65
C HIS A 246 0.56 9.31 16.17
N LEU A 247 0.49 8.74 14.97
CA LEU A 247 1.64 8.07 14.35
C LEU A 247 2.76 9.04 14.04
N SER A 248 2.45 10.21 13.46
CA SER A 248 3.46 11.24 13.16
C SER A 248 4.16 11.73 14.42
N HIS A 249 3.40 12.00 15.48
CA HIS A 249 3.93 12.41 16.77
C HIS A 249 4.82 11.32 17.38
N SER A 250 4.39 10.06 17.32
CA SER A 250 5.18 8.93 17.83
C SER A 250 6.50 8.74 17.07
N VAL A 251 6.48 8.90 15.74
CA VAL A 251 7.69 8.86 14.90
C VAL A 251 8.65 9.98 15.27
N LEU A 252 8.15 11.22 15.42
CA LEU A 252 8.97 12.38 15.79
C LEU A 252 9.51 12.28 17.22
N HIS A 253 8.71 11.81 18.17
CA HIS A 253 9.12 11.64 19.56
C HIS A 253 10.27 10.61 19.71
N GLN A 254 10.31 9.60 18.84
CA GLN A 254 11.41 8.64 18.80
C GLN A 254 12.65 9.15 18.02
N GLY A 255 12.62 10.39 17.52
CA GLY A 255 13.73 10.98 16.78
C GLY A 255 14.00 10.34 15.42
N LEU A 256 13.00 9.68 14.82
CA LEU A 256 13.16 8.98 13.56
C LEU A 256 13.29 9.97 12.37
N PRO A 257 14.05 9.61 11.32
CA PRO A 257 14.17 10.40 10.10
C PRO A 257 12.81 10.73 9.44
N THR A 258 12.75 11.87 8.74
CA THR A 258 11.53 12.35 8.05
C THR A 258 11.01 11.39 6.98
N SER A 259 11.86 10.54 6.42
CA SER A 259 11.46 9.51 5.46
C SER A 259 10.45 8.51 6.05
N PHE A 260 10.58 8.16 7.34
CA PHE A 260 9.60 7.30 8.02
C PHE A 260 8.27 8.00 8.24
N LEU A 261 8.29 9.30 8.52
CA LEU A 261 7.08 10.12 8.66
C LEU A 261 6.33 10.24 7.33
N GLU A 262 7.04 10.45 6.22
CA GLU A 262 6.42 10.45 4.89
C GLU A 262 5.84 9.08 4.56
N GLN A 263 6.52 8.00 4.95
CA GLN A 263 6.05 6.64 4.73
C GLN A 263 4.77 6.35 5.53
N THR A 264 4.67 6.76 6.80
CA THR A 264 3.44 6.61 7.60
C THR A 264 2.30 7.44 7.03
N LYS A 265 2.55 8.71 6.67
CA LYS A 265 1.53 9.57 6.06
C LYS A 265 1.01 9.01 4.75
N LYS A 266 1.89 8.48 3.91
CA LYS A 266 1.51 7.85 2.64
C LYS A 266 0.68 6.57 2.85
N THR A 267 0.95 5.80 3.89
CA THR A 267 0.22 4.57 4.22
C THR A 267 -1.17 4.88 4.80
N VAL A 268 -1.26 5.85 5.71
CA VAL A 268 -2.54 6.26 6.30
C VAL A 268 -3.39 6.99 5.27
N ASN A 269 -2.82 7.96 4.55
CA ASN A 269 -3.45 8.76 3.50
C ASN A 269 -4.88 9.20 3.86
N GLN A 270 -4.98 10.03 4.90
CA GLN A 270 -6.23 10.49 5.49
C GLN A 270 -7.21 11.03 4.44
N GLU A 271 -6.76 11.93 3.57
CA GLU A 271 -7.59 12.59 2.56
C GLU A 271 -8.22 11.57 1.61
N LYS A 272 -7.40 10.70 1.01
CA LYS A 272 -7.89 9.69 0.06
C LYS A 272 -8.86 8.70 0.71
N ARG A 273 -8.62 8.29 1.95
CA ARG A 273 -9.53 7.40 2.68
C ARG A 273 -10.85 8.07 3.01
N PHE A 274 -10.81 9.34 3.41
CA PHE A 274 -12.01 10.11 3.68
C PHE A 274 -12.85 10.32 2.42
N GLU A 275 -12.22 10.63 1.29
CA GLU A 275 -12.89 10.73 -0.01
C GLU A 275 -13.54 9.40 -0.42
N SER A 276 -12.79 8.30 -0.36
CA SER A 276 -13.31 6.96 -0.69
C SER A 276 -14.45 6.52 0.23
N LEU A 277 -14.40 6.86 1.52
CA LEU A 277 -15.49 6.64 2.46
C LEU A 277 -16.73 7.46 2.07
N GLY A 278 -16.53 8.74 1.71
CA GLY A 278 -17.59 9.63 1.23
C GLY A 278 -18.28 9.10 -0.03
N GLU A 279 -17.52 8.61 -1.01
CA GLU A 279 -18.05 7.96 -2.21
C GLU A 279 -18.85 6.69 -1.88
N SER A 280 -18.31 5.84 -1.00
CA SER A 280 -18.99 4.61 -0.56
C SER A 280 -20.32 4.93 0.15
N PHE A 281 -20.34 5.98 0.97
CA PHE A 281 -21.53 6.47 1.63
C PHE A 281 -22.57 7.01 0.63
N LEU A 282 -22.14 7.83 -0.34
CA LEU A 282 -23.01 8.35 -1.38
C LEU A 282 -23.61 7.23 -2.23
N ASN A 283 -22.82 6.22 -2.60
CA ASN A 283 -23.28 5.06 -3.36
C ASN A 283 -24.33 4.27 -2.57
N ALA A 284 -24.09 4.04 -1.28
CA ALA A 284 -25.06 3.37 -0.41
C ALA A 284 -26.37 4.17 -0.29
N VAL A 285 -26.28 5.48 -0.06
CA VAL A 285 -27.46 6.35 0.04
C VAL A 285 -28.22 6.34 -1.28
N THR A 286 -27.54 6.41 -2.42
CA THR A 286 -28.16 6.34 -3.75
C THR A 286 -28.93 5.02 -3.94
N LEU A 287 -28.31 3.90 -3.61
CA LEU A 287 -28.90 2.57 -3.72
C LEU A 287 -30.16 2.39 -2.84
N TYR A 288 -30.13 2.89 -1.59
CA TYR A 288 -31.22 2.66 -0.64
C TYR A 288 -32.29 3.77 -0.61
N VAL A 289 -31.97 4.98 -1.09
CA VAL A 289 -32.85 6.17 -1.02
C VAL A 289 -33.34 6.60 -2.40
N VAL A 290 -32.49 6.63 -3.41
CA VAL A 290 -32.82 7.15 -4.76
C VAL A 290 -33.41 6.06 -5.64
N GLU A 291 -32.85 4.85 -5.61
CA GLU A 291 -33.35 3.69 -6.36
C GLU A 291 -33.79 2.54 -5.43
N PRO A 292 -34.70 2.78 -4.47
CA PRO A 292 -35.14 1.69 -3.62
C PRO A 292 -35.83 0.63 -4.48
N PRO A 293 -35.52 -0.68 -4.31
CA PRO A 293 -36.33 -1.73 -4.89
C PRO A 293 -37.69 -1.69 -4.20
N LEU A 294 -38.63 -0.93 -4.77
CA LEU A 294 -39.97 -0.80 -4.23
C LEU A 294 -40.59 -2.20 -4.23
N PRO A 295 -40.97 -2.74 -3.06
CA PRO A 295 -41.70 -4.00 -3.04
C PRO A 295 -43.01 -3.74 -3.79
N ALA A 296 -43.25 -4.49 -4.85
CA ALA A 296 -44.40 -4.26 -5.74
C ALA A 296 -45.77 -4.37 -5.04
N PHE A 297 -45.81 -4.68 -3.74
CA PHE A 297 -46.99 -4.81 -2.87
C PHE A 297 -48.13 -5.56 -3.58
N ARG A 298 -47.79 -6.59 -4.38
CA ARG A 298 -48.73 -7.25 -5.31
C ARG A 298 -49.92 -7.84 -4.58
N LEU A 299 -49.68 -8.47 -3.43
CA LEU A 299 -50.73 -9.03 -2.57
C LEU A 299 -51.66 -7.96 -2.00
N PHE A 300 -51.12 -6.78 -1.66
CA PHE A 300 -51.91 -5.65 -1.18
C PHE A 300 -52.81 -5.09 -2.29
N LYS A 301 -52.28 -4.94 -3.51
CA LYS A 301 -53.05 -4.54 -4.70
C LYS A 301 -54.15 -5.56 -5.04
N LEU A 302 -53.85 -6.85 -4.99
CA LEU A 302 -54.82 -7.93 -5.23
C LEU A 302 -55.96 -7.87 -4.22
N ARG A 303 -55.63 -7.69 -2.93
CA ARG A 303 -56.63 -7.56 -1.87
C ARG A 303 -57.52 -6.33 -2.05
N GLN A 304 -56.97 -5.19 -2.47
CA GLN A 304 -57.76 -4.00 -2.79
C GLN A 304 -58.72 -4.27 -3.94
N ARG A 305 -58.23 -4.83 -5.05
CA ARG A 305 -59.05 -5.18 -6.22
C ARG A 305 -60.17 -6.16 -5.87
N ALA A 306 -59.88 -7.19 -5.06
CA ALA A 306 -60.88 -8.16 -4.62
C ALA A 306 -61.97 -7.51 -3.77
N LEU A 307 -61.61 -6.64 -2.82
CA LEU A 307 -62.58 -5.95 -1.95
C LEU A 307 -63.43 -4.92 -2.71
N TYR A 308 -62.82 -4.13 -3.62
CA TYR A 308 -63.57 -3.22 -4.47
C TYR A 308 -64.46 -3.96 -5.48
N GLY A 309 -63.96 -5.06 -6.07
CA GLY A 309 -64.74 -5.93 -6.95
C GLY A 309 -65.93 -6.59 -6.25
N ALA A 310 -65.75 -7.03 -5.00
CA ALA A 310 -66.83 -7.58 -4.19
C ALA A 310 -67.92 -6.54 -3.90
N LEU A 311 -67.55 -5.30 -3.53
CA LEU A 311 -68.52 -4.22 -3.36
C LEU A 311 -69.26 -3.89 -4.66
N LEU A 312 -68.56 -3.89 -5.80
CA LEU A 312 -69.18 -3.67 -7.10
C LEU A 312 -70.17 -4.79 -7.44
N ALA A 313 -69.81 -6.05 -7.18
CA ALA A 313 -70.70 -7.18 -7.40
C ALA A 313 -71.97 -7.09 -6.55
N VAL A 314 -71.85 -6.71 -5.27
CA VAL A 314 -73.00 -6.48 -4.38
C VAL A 314 -73.89 -5.36 -4.91
N LEU A 315 -73.32 -4.26 -5.41
CA LEU A 315 -74.08 -3.17 -6.02
C LEU A 315 -74.84 -3.65 -7.26
N LEU A 316 -74.20 -4.41 -8.15
CA LEU A 316 -74.84 -4.97 -9.35
C LEU A 316 -75.98 -5.94 -9.00
N ILE A 317 -75.81 -6.75 -7.95
CA ILE A 317 -76.88 -7.63 -7.45
C ILE A 317 -78.06 -6.78 -6.96
N ALA A 318 -77.80 -5.74 -6.17
CA ALA A 318 -78.83 -4.84 -5.66
C ALA A 318 -79.56 -4.05 -6.76
N LEU A 319 -78.86 -3.63 -7.81
CA LEU A 319 -79.43 -2.85 -8.92
C LEU A 319 -80.18 -3.71 -9.95
N GLY A 320 -79.76 -4.95 -10.18
CA GLY A 320 -80.38 -5.81 -11.19
C GLY A 320 -81.77 -6.32 -10.81
N GLY A 321 -82.08 -6.39 -9.50
CA GLY A 321 -83.34 -6.94 -9.01
C GLY A 321 -83.46 -8.45 -9.23
N GLU A 322 -84.18 -9.12 -8.33
CA GLU A 322 -84.28 -10.59 -8.31
C GLU A 322 -84.77 -11.18 -9.63
N LYS A 323 -85.80 -10.57 -10.23
CA LYS A 323 -86.44 -11.07 -11.45
C LYS A 323 -85.52 -11.03 -12.68
N ALA A 324 -84.70 -9.98 -12.84
CA ALA A 324 -83.82 -9.86 -14.00
C ALA A 324 -82.60 -10.79 -13.87
N TRP A 325 -82.07 -10.97 -12.66
CA TRP A 325 -81.01 -11.94 -12.40
C TRP A 325 -81.49 -13.37 -12.64
N LEU A 326 -82.66 -13.75 -12.11
CA LEU A 326 -83.25 -15.07 -12.38
C LEU A 326 -83.49 -15.31 -13.88
N HIS A 327 -83.88 -14.28 -14.63
CA HIS A 327 -84.08 -14.40 -16.07
C HIS A 327 -82.77 -14.68 -16.82
N VAL A 328 -81.66 -14.03 -16.43
CA VAL A 328 -80.33 -14.30 -17.00
C VAL A 328 -79.83 -15.70 -16.66
N PHE A 329 -80.08 -16.20 -15.44
CA PHE A 329 -79.68 -17.55 -15.05
C PHE A 329 -80.51 -18.65 -15.73
N ASN A 330 -81.81 -18.43 -15.91
CA ASN A 330 -82.72 -19.42 -16.48
C ASN A 330 -82.72 -19.44 -18.02
N ALA A 331 -82.42 -18.31 -18.67
CA ALA A 331 -82.35 -18.18 -20.12
C ALA A 331 -81.17 -17.29 -20.53
N PRO A 332 -79.93 -17.81 -20.52
CA PRO A 332 -78.75 -17.03 -20.88
C PRO A 332 -78.80 -16.64 -22.36
N GLY A 333 -78.95 -15.34 -22.62
CA GLY A 333 -79.02 -14.79 -23.97
C GLY A 333 -78.69 -13.30 -24.01
N PRO A 334 -78.26 -12.75 -25.16
CA PRO A 334 -77.92 -11.34 -25.30
C PRO A 334 -79.11 -10.40 -24.98
N SER A 335 -80.34 -10.86 -25.22
CA SER A 335 -81.57 -10.14 -24.83
C SER A 335 -81.75 -10.07 -23.31
N SER A 336 -81.49 -11.16 -22.59
CA SER A 336 -81.58 -11.23 -21.12
C SER A 336 -80.55 -10.31 -20.46
N VAL A 337 -79.33 -10.23 -21.03
CA VAL A 337 -78.29 -9.28 -20.57
C VAL A 337 -78.70 -7.83 -20.84
N LEU A 338 -79.26 -7.54 -22.02
CA LEU A 338 -79.75 -6.19 -22.35
C LEU A 338 -80.87 -5.76 -21.39
N GLN A 339 -81.82 -6.66 -21.10
CA GLN A 339 -82.90 -6.41 -20.14
C GLN A 339 -82.37 -6.18 -18.73
N LEU A 340 -81.36 -6.94 -18.30
CA LEU A 340 -80.68 -6.72 -17.02
C LEU A 340 -80.05 -5.32 -16.94
N VAL A 341 -79.38 -4.86 -18.00
CA VAL A 341 -78.80 -3.52 -18.06
C VAL A 341 -79.88 -2.43 -18.01
N ILE A 342 -80.97 -2.60 -18.77
CA ILE A 342 -82.10 -1.66 -18.75
C ILE A 342 -82.74 -1.59 -17.35
N ALA A 343 -82.93 -2.74 -16.70
CA ALA A 343 -83.44 -2.83 -15.34
C ALA A 343 -82.50 -2.18 -14.31
N MET A 344 -81.18 -2.37 -14.47
CA MET A 344 -80.19 -1.70 -13.63
C MET A 344 -80.25 -0.17 -13.78
N VAL A 345 -80.39 0.35 -15.01
CA VAL A 345 -80.50 1.79 -15.27
C VAL A 345 -81.78 2.37 -14.69
N SER A 346 -82.93 1.70 -14.86
CA SER A 346 -84.20 2.18 -14.29
C SER A 346 -84.21 2.14 -12.77
N THR A 347 -83.59 1.10 -12.18
CA THR A 347 -83.47 0.97 -10.72
C THR A 347 -82.50 2.00 -10.16
N LEU A 348 -81.45 2.38 -10.89
CA LEU A 348 -80.46 3.39 -10.49
C LEU A 348 -81.10 4.73 -10.12
N PHE A 349 -82.13 5.15 -10.87
CA PHE A 349 -82.85 6.42 -10.66
C PHE A 349 -84.03 6.29 -9.67
N SER A 350 -84.28 5.10 -9.12
CA SER A 350 -85.27 4.92 -8.06
C SER A 350 -84.72 5.35 -6.70
N GLY A 351 -85.61 5.58 -5.72
CA GLY A 351 -85.20 5.85 -4.33
C GLY A 351 -84.34 4.73 -3.72
N GLN A 352 -84.60 3.47 -4.10
CA GLN A 352 -83.79 2.32 -3.65
C GLN A 352 -82.41 2.29 -4.31
N GLY A 353 -82.32 2.60 -5.61
CA GLY A 353 -81.03 2.66 -6.34
C GLY A 353 -80.14 3.80 -5.87
N LEU A 354 -80.71 4.98 -5.60
CA LEU A 354 -79.98 6.10 -5.01
C LEU A 354 -79.46 5.78 -3.60
N ALA A 355 -80.26 5.09 -2.78
CA ALA A 355 -79.81 4.63 -1.45
C ALA A 355 -78.69 3.58 -1.55
N ALA A 356 -78.77 2.66 -2.52
CA ALA A 356 -77.73 1.66 -2.79
C ALA A 356 -76.43 2.31 -3.30
N LEU A 357 -76.53 3.29 -4.21
CA LEU A 357 -75.39 4.09 -4.67
C LEU A 357 -74.74 4.89 -3.53
N GLY A 358 -75.55 5.57 -2.71
CA GLY A 358 -75.05 6.30 -1.55
C GLY A 358 -74.31 5.40 -0.56
N SER A 359 -74.89 4.22 -0.28
CA SER A 359 -74.26 3.20 0.56
C SER A 359 -72.96 2.68 -0.06
N TYR A 360 -72.94 2.43 -1.37
CA TYR A 360 -71.75 2.02 -2.10
C TYR A 360 -70.63 3.07 -2.03
N VAL A 361 -70.94 4.35 -2.22
CA VAL A 361 -69.97 5.45 -2.11
C VAL A 361 -69.39 5.52 -0.69
N LEU A 362 -70.23 5.46 0.35
CA LEU A 362 -69.79 5.50 1.73
C LEU A 362 -68.90 4.30 2.09
N LEU A 363 -69.27 3.09 1.65
CA LEU A 363 -68.46 1.88 1.86
C LEU A 363 -67.12 1.96 1.12
N ASN A 364 -67.11 2.48 -0.11
CA ASN A 364 -65.87 2.70 -0.87
C ASN A 364 -64.97 3.72 -0.18
N LEU A 365 -65.53 4.80 0.37
CA LEU A 365 -64.79 5.81 1.13
C LEU A 365 -64.19 5.21 2.41
N PHE A 366 -64.96 4.41 3.14
CA PHE A 366 -64.48 3.73 4.34
C PHE A 366 -63.34 2.76 4.05
N LEU A 367 -63.46 1.93 2.99
CA LEU A 367 -62.39 1.05 2.55
C LEU A 367 -61.17 1.83 2.07
N ALA A 368 -61.37 2.92 1.33
CA ALA A 368 -60.29 3.81 0.89
C ALA A 368 -59.49 4.37 2.07
N LEU A 369 -60.17 4.86 3.12
CA LEU A 369 -59.53 5.33 4.35
C LEU A 369 -58.77 4.20 5.06
N ARG A 370 -59.36 3.00 5.16
CA ARG A 370 -58.73 1.84 5.80
C ARG A 370 -57.48 1.40 5.04
N PHE A 371 -57.55 1.32 3.71
CA PHE A 371 -56.42 0.96 2.87
C PHE A 371 -55.33 2.02 2.87
N TYR A 372 -55.70 3.31 2.87
CA TYR A 372 -54.76 4.42 3.00
C TYR A 372 -53.96 4.35 4.32
N ARG A 373 -54.65 4.16 5.46
CA ARG A 373 -53.98 3.98 6.76
C ARG A 373 -53.07 2.76 6.79
N ARG A 374 -53.54 1.64 6.24
CA ARG A 374 -52.74 0.40 6.19
C ARG A 374 -51.54 0.52 5.26
N TYR A 375 -51.67 1.24 4.15
CA TYR A 375 -50.57 1.55 3.25
C TYR A 375 -49.50 2.39 3.96
N GLY A 376 -49.89 3.44 4.68
CA GLY A 376 -48.96 4.23 5.50
C GLY A 376 -48.18 3.38 6.51
N ALA A 377 -48.86 2.47 7.23
CA ALA A 377 -48.20 1.57 8.17
C ALA A 377 -47.23 0.57 7.50
N LEU A 378 -47.57 0.06 6.31
CA LEU A 378 -46.67 -0.82 5.53
C LEU A 378 -45.44 -0.05 5.04
N LEU A 379 -45.63 1.18 4.58
CA LEU A 379 -44.59 2.05 4.09
C LEU A 379 -43.61 2.47 5.20
N ASP A 380 -44.12 2.76 6.39
CA ASP A 380 -43.29 3.04 7.57
C ASP A 380 -42.44 1.82 7.95
N ARG A 381 -43.01 0.62 7.93
CA ARG A 381 -42.26 -0.62 8.20
C ARG A 381 -41.17 -0.85 7.15
N PHE A 382 -41.47 -0.65 5.88
CA PHE A 382 -40.49 -0.80 4.81
C PHE A 382 -39.38 0.25 4.91
N SER A 383 -39.73 1.51 5.18
CA SER A 383 -38.77 2.60 5.36
C SER A 383 -37.86 2.36 6.55
N LYS A 384 -38.39 1.85 7.68
CA LYS A 384 -37.55 1.44 8.82
C LYS A 384 -36.56 0.35 8.41
N LYS A 385 -37.02 -0.72 7.74
CA LYS A 385 -36.13 -1.78 7.25
C LYS A 385 -35.03 -1.27 6.30
N ALA A 386 -35.39 -0.37 5.38
CA ALA A 386 -34.43 0.23 4.45
C ALA A 386 -33.42 1.13 5.17
N LEU A 387 -33.85 1.93 6.15
CA LEU A 387 -32.97 2.74 6.98
C LEU A 387 -32.05 1.88 7.86
N ASP A 388 -32.56 0.78 8.41
CA ASP A 388 -31.74 -0.16 9.19
C ASP A 388 -30.70 -0.87 8.31
N ALA A 389 -31.07 -1.24 7.08
CA ALA A 389 -30.13 -1.80 6.10
C ALA A 389 -29.06 -0.79 5.69
N LEU A 390 -29.46 0.46 5.39
CA LEU A 390 -28.54 1.54 5.07
C LEU A 390 -27.59 1.83 6.23
N ARG A 391 -28.10 1.91 7.48
CA ARG A 391 -27.27 2.08 8.68
C ARG A 391 -26.21 1.00 8.77
N LYS A 392 -26.60 -0.27 8.62
CA LYS A 392 -25.67 -1.41 8.67
C LYS A 392 -24.60 -1.31 7.58
N ALA A 393 -24.99 -0.94 6.35
CA ALA A 393 -24.05 -0.77 5.26
C ALA A 393 -23.04 0.36 5.54
N LEU A 394 -23.51 1.52 5.99
CA LEU A 394 -22.65 2.66 6.34
C LEU A 394 -21.69 2.33 7.50
N ALA A 395 -22.19 1.64 8.53
CA ALA A 395 -21.37 1.21 9.65
C ALA A 395 -20.33 0.16 9.22
N ALA A 396 -20.68 -0.75 8.30
CA ALA A 396 -19.75 -1.70 7.72
C ALA A 396 -18.64 -0.99 6.94
N PHE A 397 -18.96 -0.04 6.06
CA PHE A 397 -17.95 0.74 5.34
C PHE A 397 -17.00 1.52 6.27
N TRP A 398 -17.53 2.06 7.37
CA TRP A 398 -16.68 2.68 8.39
C TRP A 398 -15.73 1.67 9.05
N GLY A 399 -16.25 0.49 9.42
CA GLY A 399 -15.42 -0.58 9.96
C GLY A 399 -14.36 -1.08 9.00
N ASP A 400 -14.70 -1.25 7.73
CA ASP A 400 -13.77 -1.67 6.67
C ASP A 400 -12.68 -0.62 6.44
N CYS A 401 -13.00 0.67 6.55
CA CYS A 401 -12.01 1.74 6.49
C CYS A 401 -10.97 1.63 7.62
N LEU A 402 -11.41 1.43 8.86
CA LEU A 402 -10.53 1.23 10.01
C LEU A 402 -9.69 -0.05 9.88
N ASN A 403 -10.30 -1.15 9.41
CA ASN A 403 -9.59 -2.40 9.16
C ASN A 403 -8.53 -2.24 8.08
N GLY A 404 -8.82 -1.48 7.03
CA GLY A 404 -7.86 -1.19 5.97
C GLY A 404 -6.65 -0.42 6.49
N ILE A 405 -6.82 0.47 7.48
CA ILE A 405 -5.69 1.16 8.11
C ILE A 405 -4.83 0.18 8.90
N LEU A 406 -5.44 -0.68 9.72
CA LEU A 406 -4.72 -1.71 10.49
C LEU A 406 -3.95 -2.66 9.57
N ASP A 407 -4.56 -3.12 8.47
CA ASP A 407 -3.92 -4.00 7.50
C ASP A 407 -2.72 -3.31 6.81
N ASP A 408 -2.88 -2.05 6.41
CA ASP A 408 -1.79 -1.30 5.76
C ASP A 408 -0.65 -0.95 6.73
N LEU A 409 -0.93 -0.71 8.00
CA LEU A 409 0.09 -0.59 9.05
C LEU A 409 0.82 -1.93 9.27
N GLY A 410 0.09 -3.04 9.31
CA GLY A 410 0.66 -4.38 9.43
C GLY A 410 1.59 -4.73 8.27
N LYS A 411 1.18 -4.44 7.02
CA LYS A 411 2.03 -4.58 5.83
C LYS A 411 3.28 -3.71 5.90
N LEU A 412 3.13 -2.47 6.36
CA LEU A 412 4.27 -1.56 6.53
C LEU A 412 5.25 -2.07 7.59
N ARG A 413 4.74 -2.67 8.68
CA ARG A 413 5.56 -3.29 9.72
C ARG A 413 6.32 -4.50 9.19
N GLU A 414 5.66 -5.41 8.46
CA GLU A 414 6.33 -6.57 7.86
C GLU A 414 7.41 -6.15 6.86
N LYS A 415 7.14 -5.17 6.00
CA LYS A 415 8.16 -4.62 5.09
C LYS A 415 9.36 -4.04 5.85
N THR A 416 9.11 -3.35 6.96
CA THR A 416 10.17 -2.82 7.84
C THR A 416 10.97 -3.96 8.48
N ARG A 417 10.30 -5.07 8.81
CA ARG A 417 10.91 -6.27 9.39
C ARG A 417 11.81 -7.01 8.42
N GLU A 418 11.36 -7.22 7.19
CA GLU A 418 12.18 -7.80 6.12
C GLU A 418 13.44 -6.97 5.90
N ARG A 419 13.29 -5.64 5.81
CA ARG A 419 14.43 -4.73 5.61
C ARG A 419 15.42 -4.77 6.77
N ALA A 420 14.93 -4.85 8.01
CA ALA A 420 15.77 -5.02 9.18
C ALA A 420 16.50 -6.37 9.20
N ALA A 421 15.85 -7.45 8.74
CA ALA A 421 16.46 -8.77 8.62
C ALA A 421 17.59 -8.78 7.58
N THR A 422 17.37 -8.18 6.40
CA THR A 422 18.42 -8.05 5.36
C THR A 422 19.65 -7.30 5.89
N ILE A 423 19.46 -6.23 6.67
CA ILE A 423 20.59 -5.49 7.27
C ILE A 423 21.35 -6.36 8.29
N ARG A 424 20.65 -7.20 9.06
CA ARG A 424 21.30 -8.16 9.97
C ARG A 424 22.07 -9.24 9.23
N GLU A 425 21.52 -9.81 8.16
CA GLU A 425 22.22 -10.81 7.33
C GLU A 425 23.51 -10.25 6.72
N ILE A 426 23.47 -9.01 6.20
CA ILE A 426 24.67 -8.33 5.68
C ILE A 426 25.73 -8.16 6.78
N LYS A 427 25.31 -7.92 8.02
CA LYS A 427 26.21 -7.79 9.17
C LYS A 427 26.83 -9.12 9.59
N GLU A 428 26.07 -10.22 9.52
CA GLU A 428 26.53 -11.56 9.90
C GLU A 428 27.41 -12.23 8.83
N SER A 429 27.33 -11.78 7.57
CA SER A 429 28.17 -12.26 6.46
C SER A 429 29.63 -11.76 6.49
N LYS A 430 30.02 -10.99 7.52
CA LYS A 430 31.38 -10.48 7.73
C LYS A 430 32.04 -11.22 8.89
#